data_AF-A0A8C9H2L2-F1
#
_entry.id   AF-A0A8C9H2L2-F1
#
_cell.length_a   1.000
_cell.length_b   1.000
_cell.length_c   1.000
_cell.angle_alpha   90.00
_cell.angle_beta   90.00
_cell.angle_gamma   90.00
#
_symmetry.space_group_name_H-M   'P 1'
#
loop_
_entity.id
_entity.type
_entity.pdbx_description
1 polymer ?
#
loop_
_entity_poly.entity_id
_entity_poly.type
_entity_poly.pdbx_seq_one_letter_code
_entity_poly.pdbx_strand_id
1 'polypeptide(L)'
;QDMEQFYELWLKSQKNEKSEDVASQSNKENGKQIHMPTDYAEVTVDFHCWMCGKNCNSEKQWQGHISSEKHKEKVFHTEDDQYCWQHRFPTGYFSICDRYMNGTCPEGNSCKFAHGNAELHEWEERRDALKMKLNKARKDHLIGPNDNDFGKYSFLFKDLN
;
A
#
# COMPACT_ATOMS: atom_id res chain seq x y z
N GLN A 1 -45.88 10.59 26.89
CA GLN A 1 -45.65 11.73 27.79
C GLN A 1 -44.55 11.47 28.82
N ASP A 2 -44.27 10.22 29.19
CA ASP A 2 -43.22 9.89 30.18
C ASP A 2 -41.79 9.94 29.61
N MET A 3 -41.61 9.53 28.35
CA MET A 3 -40.31 9.52 27.65
C MET A 3 -39.68 10.92 27.50
N GLU A 4 -40.50 11.96 27.41
CA GLU A 4 -40.04 13.34 27.22
C GLU A 4 -39.54 13.94 28.53
N GLN A 5 -40.14 13.56 29.66
CA GLN A 5 -39.67 13.98 30.99
C GLN A 5 -38.31 13.34 31.33
N PHE A 6 -38.09 12.08 30.96
CA PHE A 6 -36.77 11.45 31.12
C PHE A 6 -35.69 12.12 30.28
N TYR A 7 -36.04 12.56 29.06
CA TYR A 7 -35.12 13.26 28.17
C TYR A 7 -34.75 14.65 28.72
N GLU A 8 -35.74 15.41 29.19
CA GLU A 8 -35.55 16.73 29.81
C GLU A 8 -34.72 16.68 31.10
N LEU A 9 -34.90 15.64 31.92
CA LEU A 9 -34.12 15.45 33.15
C LEU A 9 -32.65 15.14 32.84
N TRP A 10 -32.40 14.34 31.82
CA TRP A 10 -31.06 14.00 31.34
C TRP A 10 -30.33 15.22 30.73
N LEU A 11 -31.05 16.02 29.94
CA LEU A 11 -30.55 17.27 29.35
C LEU A 11 -30.15 18.31 30.41
N LYS A 12 -30.91 18.42 31.50
CA LYS A 12 -30.60 19.34 32.61
C LYS A 12 -29.36 18.91 33.41
N SER A 13 -29.11 17.61 33.53
CA SER A 13 -27.95 17.08 34.26
C SER A 13 -26.61 17.37 33.56
N GLN A 14 -26.60 17.66 32.25
CA GLN A 14 -25.38 17.97 31.50
C GLN A 14 -25.02 19.46 31.44
N LYS A 15 -25.92 20.35 31.86
CA LYS A 15 -25.76 21.80 31.64
C LYS A 15 -24.98 22.57 32.70
N ASN A 16 -24.43 21.92 33.74
CA ASN A 16 -23.82 22.67 34.85
C ASN A 16 -22.31 22.93 34.78
N GLU A 17 -21.55 22.52 33.75
CA GLU A 17 -20.11 22.81 33.75
C GLU A 17 -19.56 23.18 32.37
N LYS A 18 -19.28 24.47 32.19
CA LYS A 18 -18.59 25.05 31.03
C LYS A 18 -17.62 26.14 31.51
N SER A 19 -16.32 25.97 31.24
CA SER A 19 -15.33 27.00 30.82
C SER A 19 -14.03 26.29 30.41
N GLU A 20 -13.74 26.19 29.10
CA GLU A 20 -12.67 26.89 28.33
C GLU A 20 -11.31 26.15 28.46
N ASP A 21 -10.67 25.52 27.46
CA ASP A 21 -10.47 25.90 26.05
C ASP A 21 -10.02 24.74 25.12
N VAL A 22 -10.40 24.86 23.83
CA VAL A 22 -9.85 24.31 22.55
C VAL A 22 -9.80 22.78 22.28
N ALA A 23 -10.86 22.32 21.58
CA ALA A 23 -10.96 21.40 20.42
C ALA A 23 -9.91 20.26 20.25
N SER A 24 -10.21 18.97 20.06
CA SER A 24 -11.39 18.14 19.70
C SER A 24 -10.86 16.70 19.80
N GLN A 25 -11.41 15.68 20.47
CA GLN A 25 -12.73 15.05 20.33
C GLN A 25 -12.96 14.06 21.52
N SER A 26 -14.08 14.23 22.23
CA SER A 26 -14.95 13.23 22.93
C SER A 26 -14.30 12.07 23.70
N ASN A 27 -14.45 11.92 25.03
CA ASN A 27 -15.71 11.53 25.72
C ASN A 27 -15.57 11.65 27.26
N LYS A 28 -16.62 12.09 27.98
CA LYS A 28 -16.64 12.27 29.44
C LYS A 28 -16.94 10.97 30.20
N GLU A 29 -16.33 10.84 31.37
CA GLU A 29 -16.32 9.71 32.30
C GLU A 29 -17.69 9.38 32.92
N ASN A 30 -18.05 8.08 32.93
CA ASN A 30 -18.55 7.36 34.13
C ASN A 30 -18.61 5.85 33.89
N GLY A 31 -17.43 5.29 33.65
CA GLY A 31 -17.09 3.90 33.88
C GLY A 31 -15.60 3.93 34.17
N LYS A 32 -15.12 3.27 35.24
CA LYS A 32 -13.69 3.18 35.51
C LYS A 32 -13.03 2.81 34.19
N GLN A 33 -12.18 3.70 33.66
CA GLN A 33 -11.50 3.48 32.39
C GLN A 33 -10.86 2.10 32.47
N ILE A 34 -11.42 1.12 31.77
CA ILE A 34 -10.87 -0.22 31.71
C ILE A 34 -9.65 -0.05 30.84
N HIS A 35 -8.52 0.21 31.49
CA HIS A 35 -7.23 0.28 30.84
C HIS A 35 -6.95 -1.14 30.35
N MET A 36 -7.11 -1.36 29.06
CA MET A 36 -6.76 -2.63 28.47
C MET A 36 -5.23 -2.77 28.55
N PRO A 37 -4.69 -3.99 28.69
CA PRO A 37 -3.24 -4.20 28.63
C PRO A 37 -2.60 -3.63 27.36
N THR A 38 -3.40 -3.43 26.31
CA THR A 38 -3.01 -2.84 25.03
C THR A 38 -2.96 -1.32 25.01
N ASP A 39 -3.55 -0.61 25.98
CA ASP A 39 -3.51 0.86 26.01
C ASP A 39 -2.13 1.40 26.46
N TYR A 40 -1.31 0.53 27.10
CA TYR A 40 0.12 0.78 27.38
C TYR A 40 1.03 0.30 26.25
N ALA A 41 0.51 -0.52 25.33
CA ALA A 41 1.27 -0.84 24.13
C ALA A 41 1.19 0.42 23.27
N GLU A 42 2.28 1.19 23.24
CA GLU A 42 2.51 2.12 22.14
C GLU A 42 2.07 1.41 20.88
N VAL A 43 1.12 1.97 20.13
CA VAL A 43 0.81 1.44 18.81
C VAL A 43 2.14 1.42 18.10
N THR A 44 2.76 0.25 17.97
CA THR A 44 4.01 0.10 17.25
C THR A 44 3.61 0.36 15.81
N VAL A 45 3.59 1.64 15.45
CA VAL A 45 3.38 2.19 14.11
C VAL A 45 4.28 1.47 13.11
N ASP A 46 5.34 0.84 13.61
CA ASP A 46 6.32 0.02 12.92
C ASP A 46 5.78 -1.30 12.34
N PHE A 47 4.65 -1.85 12.81
CA PHE A 47 4.13 -3.17 12.39
C PHE A 47 2.73 -3.14 11.76
N HIS A 48 2.40 -2.05 11.07
CA HIS A 48 1.14 -1.90 10.36
C HIS A 48 1.35 -1.77 8.86
N CYS A 49 0.70 -2.66 8.10
CA CYS A 49 0.68 -2.59 6.63
C CYS A 49 -0.65 -2.02 6.15
N TRP A 50 -0.63 -0.75 5.75
CA TRP A 50 -1.82 -0.05 5.24
C TRP A 50 -2.34 -0.64 3.92
N MET A 51 -1.46 -1.21 3.07
CA MET A 51 -1.87 -1.86 1.81
C MET A 51 -2.59 -3.20 2.02
N CYS A 52 -2.29 -3.88 3.12
CA CYS A 52 -2.94 -5.14 3.47
C CYS A 52 -4.01 -4.99 4.55
N GLY A 53 -4.09 -3.83 5.23
CA GLY A 53 -4.91 -3.62 6.42
C GLY A 53 -4.54 -4.55 7.57
N LYS A 54 -3.26 -4.96 7.67
CA LYS A 54 -2.80 -5.94 8.66
C LYS A 54 -1.91 -5.28 9.71
N ASN A 55 -2.20 -5.57 10.97
CA ASN A 55 -1.36 -5.23 12.12
C ASN A 55 -0.68 -6.51 12.61
N CYS A 56 0.65 -6.52 12.58
CA CYS A 56 1.45 -7.59 13.16
C CYS A 56 1.79 -7.22 14.60
N ASN A 57 1.77 -8.21 15.52
CA ASN A 57 2.04 -7.96 16.95
C ASN A 57 3.48 -8.28 17.37
N SER A 58 4.34 -8.58 16.40
CA SER A 58 5.75 -8.94 16.62
C SER A 58 6.56 -8.63 15.36
N GLU A 59 7.81 -8.17 15.54
CA GLU A 59 8.81 -8.03 14.49
C GLU A 59 8.91 -9.29 13.61
N LYS A 60 8.92 -10.48 14.22
CA LYS A 60 9.01 -11.74 13.47
C LYS A 60 7.80 -11.97 12.56
N GLN A 61 6.62 -11.60 13.02
CA GLN A 61 5.40 -11.67 12.21
C GLN A 61 5.40 -10.61 11.11
N TRP A 62 5.91 -9.41 11.42
CA TRP A 62 6.04 -8.32 10.47
C TRP A 62 7.00 -8.65 9.33
N GLN A 63 8.21 -9.12 9.65
CA GLN A 63 9.19 -9.60 8.67
C GLN A 63 8.62 -10.71 7.80
N GLY A 64 7.89 -11.67 8.39
CA GLY A 64 7.18 -12.71 7.65
C GLY A 64 6.05 -12.18 6.76
N HIS A 65 5.40 -11.07 7.16
CA HIS A 65 4.37 -10.43 6.35
C HIS A 65 4.96 -9.72 5.13
N ILE A 66 5.95 -8.84 5.32
CA ILE A 66 6.54 -8.02 4.25
C ILE A 66 7.37 -8.84 3.25
N SER A 67 7.92 -9.98 3.68
CA SER A 67 8.62 -10.93 2.79
C SER A 67 7.68 -11.88 2.03
N SER A 68 6.37 -11.89 2.34
CA SER A 68 5.44 -12.82 1.71
C SER A 68 5.10 -12.42 0.26
N GLU A 69 5.00 -13.42 -0.63
CA GLU A 69 4.63 -13.20 -2.05
C GLU A 69 3.31 -12.44 -2.19
N LYS A 70 2.31 -12.73 -1.34
CA LYS A 70 1.02 -12.02 -1.34
C LYS A 70 1.15 -10.53 -1.05
N HIS A 71 2.10 -10.13 -0.19
CA HIS A 71 2.37 -8.72 0.06
C HIS A 71 3.05 -8.10 -1.15
N LYS A 72 4.09 -8.75 -1.69
CA LYS A 72 4.85 -8.28 -2.86
C LYS A 72 3.95 -8.08 -4.08
N GLU A 73 3.05 -9.02 -4.35
CA GLU A 73 2.06 -8.89 -5.42
C GLU A 73 1.19 -7.64 -5.23
N LYS A 74 0.70 -7.38 -4.02
CA LYS A 74 -0.09 -6.18 -3.72
C LYS A 74 0.69 -4.86 -3.85
N VAL A 75 2.00 -4.87 -3.60
CA VAL A 75 2.86 -3.66 -3.74
C VAL A 75 2.92 -3.21 -5.20
N PHE A 76 2.98 -4.16 -6.13
CA PHE A 76 3.16 -3.88 -7.55
C PHE A 76 1.87 -3.97 -8.38
N HIS A 77 0.78 -4.46 -7.79
CA HIS A 77 -0.51 -4.62 -8.45
C HIS A 77 -1.59 -3.83 -7.72
N THR A 78 -1.81 -2.57 -8.13
CA THR A 78 -2.95 -1.77 -7.69
C THR A 78 -4.08 -1.86 -8.71
N GLU A 79 -5.33 -1.84 -8.25
CA GLU A 79 -6.52 -1.97 -9.13
C GLU A 79 -6.55 -0.88 -10.23
N ASP A 80 -6.00 0.29 -9.94
CA ASP A 80 -5.85 1.39 -10.89
C ASP A 80 -4.89 1.10 -12.06
N ASP A 81 -3.96 0.14 -11.91
CA ASP A 81 -2.99 -0.19 -12.97
C ASP A 81 -3.63 -0.98 -14.11
N GLN A 82 -4.81 -1.59 -13.90
CA GLN A 82 -5.40 -2.51 -14.88
C GLN A 82 -5.93 -1.79 -16.12
N TYR A 83 -6.15 -0.47 -16.06
CA TYR A 83 -6.74 0.32 -17.13
C TYR A 83 -5.78 1.27 -17.84
N CYS A 84 -4.54 1.44 -17.34
CA CYS A 84 -3.60 2.43 -17.90
C CYS A 84 -2.57 1.85 -18.88
N TRP A 85 -2.32 0.54 -18.86
CA TRP A 85 -1.33 -0.10 -19.74
C TRP A 85 -2.03 -0.82 -20.90
N GLN A 86 -1.78 -0.39 -22.15
CA GLN A 86 -2.40 -0.93 -23.36
C GLN A 86 -1.49 -1.96 -24.05
N HIS A 87 -0.19 -1.90 -23.79
CA HIS A 87 0.80 -2.79 -24.36
C HIS A 87 1.15 -3.93 -23.38
N ARG A 88 1.94 -4.88 -23.88
CA ARG A 88 2.25 -6.08 -23.12
C ARG A 88 3.21 -5.76 -21.99
N PHE A 89 3.33 -6.68 -21.04
CA PHE A 89 4.33 -6.52 -19.99
C PHE A 89 5.75 -6.72 -20.56
N PRO A 90 6.74 -5.90 -20.20
CA PRO A 90 8.13 -6.12 -20.59
C PRO A 90 8.59 -7.51 -20.14
N THR A 91 9.27 -8.24 -21.02
CA THR A 91 9.76 -9.61 -20.74
C THR A 91 11.28 -9.71 -20.74
N GLY A 92 11.98 -8.61 -21.07
CA GLY A 92 13.43 -8.60 -21.19
C GLY A 92 14.02 -7.20 -21.22
N TYR A 93 14.36 -6.72 -22.42
CA TYR A 93 15.14 -5.51 -22.64
C TYR A 93 14.27 -4.34 -23.08
N PHE A 94 14.62 -3.14 -22.60
CA PHE A 94 14.04 -1.87 -23.02
C PHE A 94 14.68 -1.41 -24.33
N SER A 95 14.43 -2.15 -25.40
CA SER A 95 14.89 -1.81 -26.75
C SER A 95 13.88 -2.30 -27.79
N ILE A 96 13.86 -1.65 -28.94
CA ILE A 96 12.97 -2.00 -30.04
C ILE A 96 13.40 -3.33 -30.67
N CYS A 97 12.42 -4.15 -31.04
CA CYS A 97 12.63 -5.39 -31.77
C CYS A 97 12.88 -5.10 -33.26
N ASP A 98 14.12 -5.28 -33.74
CA ASP A 98 14.45 -5.11 -35.16
C ASP A 98 13.62 -6.00 -36.08
N ARG A 99 13.31 -7.24 -35.64
CA ARG A 99 12.46 -8.17 -36.41
C ARG A 99 11.03 -7.67 -36.57
N TYR A 100 10.51 -6.99 -35.56
CA TYR A 100 9.19 -6.37 -35.64
C TYR A 100 9.23 -5.15 -36.57
N MET A 101 10.29 -4.33 -36.50
CA MET A 101 10.50 -3.20 -37.42
C MET A 101 10.59 -3.64 -38.88
N ASN A 102 11.12 -4.83 -39.13
CA ASN A 102 11.24 -5.43 -40.47
C ASN A 102 9.97 -6.18 -40.93
N GLY A 103 8.89 -6.16 -40.16
CA GLY A 103 7.57 -6.62 -40.59
C GLY A 103 6.81 -7.44 -39.56
N THR A 104 7.32 -8.61 -39.17
CA THR A 104 6.63 -9.47 -38.20
C THR A 104 7.64 -10.22 -37.35
N CYS A 105 7.51 -10.07 -36.04
CA CYS A 105 8.34 -10.78 -35.08
C CYS A 105 7.83 -12.22 -34.92
N PRO A 106 8.66 -13.25 -35.16
CA PRO A 106 8.27 -14.65 -35.00
C PRO A 106 8.01 -15.03 -33.53
N GLU A 107 8.51 -14.25 -32.58
CA GLU A 107 8.32 -14.49 -31.15
C GLU A 107 6.96 -13.98 -30.64
N GLY A 108 6.25 -13.12 -31.39
CA GLY A 108 4.94 -12.59 -31.02
C GLY A 108 4.88 -12.19 -29.54
N ASN A 109 3.87 -12.73 -28.82
CA ASN A 109 3.70 -12.92 -27.35
C ASN A 109 4.96 -12.76 -26.46
N SER A 110 5.98 -13.53 -26.80
CA SER A 110 7.12 -13.81 -25.92
C SER A 110 8.38 -13.07 -26.33
N CYS A 111 8.30 -12.11 -27.27
CA CYS A 111 9.46 -11.33 -27.65
C CYS A 111 9.99 -10.52 -26.47
N LYS A 112 11.30 -10.61 -26.24
CA LYS A 112 12.05 -9.92 -25.19
C LYS A 112 12.32 -8.43 -25.47
N PHE A 113 11.86 -7.93 -26.60
CA PHE A 113 12.06 -6.56 -27.08
C PHE A 113 10.70 -5.93 -27.40
N ALA A 114 10.62 -4.60 -27.36
CA ALA A 114 9.40 -3.86 -27.63
C ALA A 114 9.06 -3.86 -29.14
N HIS A 115 7.80 -4.14 -29.47
CA HIS A 115 7.22 -4.09 -30.80
C HIS A 115 6.71 -2.68 -31.14
N GLY A 116 7.64 -1.71 -31.16
CA GLY A 116 7.32 -0.32 -31.50
C GLY A 116 7.70 0.68 -30.41
N ASN A 117 7.86 1.94 -30.82
CA ASN A 117 8.19 3.03 -29.90
C ASN A 117 7.10 3.26 -28.85
N ALA A 118 5.82 3.07 -29.20
CA ALA A 118 4.72 3.18 -28.24
C ALA A 118 4.82 2.12 -27.13
N GLU A 119 5.06 0.85 -27.49
CA GLU A 119 5.25 -0.22 -26.51
C GLU A 119 6.49 0.03 -25.65
N LEU A 120 7.60 0.49 -26.26
CA LEU A 120 8.82 0.80 -25.51
C LEU A 120 8.60 1.94 -24.50
N HIS A 121 7.94 3.01 -24.91
CA HIS A 121 7.64 4.15 -24.03
C HIS A 121 6.77 3.70 -22.86
N GLU A 122 5.70 2.94 -23.14
CA GLU A 122 4.83 2.42 -22.09
C GLU A 122 5.59 1.49 -21.13
N TRP A 123 6.51 0.67 -21.64
CA TRP A 123 7.38 -0.17 -20.80
C TRP A 123 8.22 0.69 -19.86
N GLU A 124 8.83 1.76 -20.35
CA GLU A 124 9.64 2.68 -19.54
C GLU A 124 8.81 3.40 -18.48
N GLU A 125 7.64 3.93 -18.84
CA GLU A 125 6.70 4.55 -17.89
C GLU A 125 6.26 3.57 -16.81
N ARG A 126 5.98 2.32 -17.21
CA ARG A 126 5.62 1.25 -16.29
C ARG A 126 6.76 0.90 -15.35
N ARG A 127 7.99 0.85 -15.83
CA ARG A 127 9.19 0.64 -15.00
C ARG A 127 9.32 1.77 -13.97
N ASP A 128 9.14 3.01 -14.38
CA ASP A 128 9.29 4.17 -13.50
C ASP A 128 8.18 4.23 -12.45
N ALA A 129 6.94 3.91 -12.82
CA ALA A 129 5.83 3.76 -11.88
C ALA A 129 6.10 2.67 -10.84
N LEU A 130 6.56 1.49 -11.27
CA LEU A 130 6.91 0.38 -10.37
C LEU A 130 8.10 0.73 -9.46
N LYS A 131 9.09 1.47 -9.97
CA LYS A 131 10.22 1.98 -9.17
C LYS A 131 9.77 2.99 -8.12
N MET A 132 8.82 3.87 -8.45
CA MET A 132 8.26 4.81 -7.48
C MET A 132 7.48 4.07 -6.39
N LYS A 133 6.70 3.04 -6.74
CA LYS A 133 6.00 2.17 -5.77
C LYS A 133 6.99 1.45 -4.85
N LEU A 134 8.07 0.90 -5.41
CA LEU A 134 9.12 0.24 -4.63
C LEU A 134 9.79 1.22 -3.65
N ASN A 135 10.16 2.42 -4.10
CA ASN A 135 10.79 3.43 -3.25
C ASN A 135 9.86 3.87 -2.12
N LYS A 136 8.56 4.04 -2.41
CA LYS A 136 7.55 4.34 -1.40
C LYS A 136 7.46 3.20 -0.38
N ALA A 137 7.35 1.95 -0.84
CA ALA A 137 7.27 0.79 0.04
C ALA A 137 8.53 0.62 0.91
N ARG A 138 9.73 0.93 0.38
CA ARG A 138 10.98 0.96 1.16
C ARG A 138 10.97 2.06 2.22
N LYS A 139 10.50 3.27 1.88
CA LYS A 139 10.40 4.40 2.82
C LYS A 139 9.41 4.10 3.95
N ASP A 140 8.34 3.39 3.64
CA ASP A 140 7.30 2.99 4.60
C ASP A 140 7.67 1.70 5.37
N HIS A 141 8.91 1.19 5.22
CA HIS A 141 9.39 -0.07 5.82
C HIS A 141 8.52 -1.30 5.50
N LEU A 142 7.82 -1.27 4.37
CA LEU A 142 6.96 -2.35 3.86
C LEU A 142 7.74 -3.38 3.03
N ILE A 143 9.02 -3.14 2.75
CA ILE A 143 9.92 -4.08 2.07
C ILE A 143 11.15 -4.29 2.95
N GLY A 144 11.57 -5.55 3.09
CA GLY A 144 12.78 -5.88 3.85
C GLY A 144 14.02 -5.17 3.27
N PRO A 145 14.97 -4.69 4.10
CA PRO A 145 16.15 -3.94 3.63
C PRO A 145 16.98 -4.67 2.57
N ASN A 146 16.99 -6.00 2.62
CA ASN A 146 17.75 -6.87 1.71
C ASN A 146 16.85 -7.68 0.77
N ASP A 147 15.54 -7.40 0.75
CA ASP A 147 14.61 -8.11 -0.12
C ASP A 147 14.64 -7.48 -1.52
N ASN A 148 15.26 -8.19 -2.46
CA ASN A 148 15.35 -7.80 -3.87
C ASN A 148 14.67 -8.83 -4.79
N ASP A 149 13.99 -9.82 -4.21
CA ASP A 149 13.26 -10.83 -4.98
C ASP A 149 11.78 -10.41 -5.11
N PHE A 150 11.45 -9.85 -6.26
CA PHE A 150 10.10 -9.41 -6.63
C PHE A 150 9.51 -10.27 -7.76
N GLY A 151 10.00 -11.50 -7.90
CA GLY A 151 9.57 -12.45 -8.93
C GLY A 151 9.68 -11.86 -10.34
N LYS A 152 8.54 -11.76 -11.05
CA LYS A 152 8.50 -11.24 -12.42
C LYS A 152 8.92 -9.77 -12.55
N TYR A 153 8.94 -9.01 -11.46
CA TYR A 153 9.36 -7.59 -11.49
C TYR A 153 10.86 -7.42 -11.20
N SER A 154 11.55 -8.45 -10.71
CA SER A 154 12.97 -8.35 -10.30
C SER A 154 13.86 -7.80 -11.41
N PHE A 155 13.61 -8.17 -12.67
CA PHE A 155 14.42 -7.68 -13.79
C PHE A 155 14.27 -6.17 -14.04
N LEU A 156 13.15 -5.55 -13.67
CA LEU A 156 12.93 -4.11 -13.81
C LEU A 156 13.81 -3.28 -12.88
N PHE A 157 14.32 -3.92 -11.81
CA PHE A 157 15.11 -3.29 -10.76
C PHE A 157 16.58 -3.75 -10.76
N LYS A 158 17.00 -4.60 -11.70
CA LYS A 158 18.38 -5.13 -11.75
C LYS A 158 19.46 -4.05 -11.95
N ASP A 159 19.11 -2.92 -12.56
CA ASP A 159 20.02 -1.78 -12.76
C ASP A 159 20.07 -0.83 -11.54
N LEU A 160 19.41 -1.17 -10.42
CA LEU A 160 19.37 -0.36 -9.19
C LEU A 160 20.32 -0.83 -8.09
N ASN A 161 21.21 -1.77 -8.39
CA ASN A 161 22.30 -2.21 -7.52
C ASN A 161 23.66 -1.72 -8.03
#